data_AF-A0A944TFN8-F1
#
_entry.id   AF-A0A944TFN8-F1
#
_cell.length_a   1.000
_cell.length_b   1.000
_cell.length_c   1.000
_cell.angle_alpha   90.00
_cell.angle_beta   90.00
_cell.angle_gamma   90.00
#
_symmetry.space_group_name_H-M   'P 1'
#
loop_
_entity.id
_entity.type
_entity.pdbx_description
1 polymer ?
#
loop_
_entity_poly.entity_id
_entity_poly.type
_entity_poly.pdbx_seq_one_letter_code
_entity_poly.pdbx_strand_id
1 'polypeptide(L)'
;TVMHSLVIPRAVCVLAGGKFTGEKDADGRIVINVAASLDDESWKIIQSPFMLENARTREFRQEVLIGHGRLSYSETTILDIYGKEFEHTDQNELTLKQT
;
A
#
# COMPACT_ATOMS: atom_id res chain seq x y z
N THR A 1 -4.63 -11.46 10.82
CA THR A 1 -3.65 -10.69 10.03
C THR A 1 -4.14 -10.60 8.62
N VAL A 2 -3.98 -9.44 7.98
CA VAL A 2 -4.19 -9.26 6.54
C VAL A 2 -2.84 -8.94 5.94
N MET A 3 -2.58 -9.44 4.74
CA MET A 3 -1.32 -9.25 4.03
C MET A 3 -1.62 -8.90 2.58
N HIS A 4 -0.85 -7.97 2.03
CA HIS A 4 -0.91 -7.55 0.63
C HIS A 4 0.50 -7.61 0.04
N SER A 5 0.67 -8.41 -1.02
CA SER A 5 1.91 -8.45 -1.79
C SER A 5 1.72 -7.71 -3.11
N LEU A 6 2.59 -6.74 -3.38
CA LEU A 6 2.58 -5.96 -4.62
C LEU A 6 3.96 -6.07 -5.27
N VAL A 7 4.01 -6.49 -6.53
CA VAL A 7 5.23 -6.49 -7.34
C VAL A 7 5.09 -5.43 -8.41
N ILE A 8 5.88 -4.37 -8.28
CA ILE A 8 5.88 -3.26 -9.22
C ILE A 8 6.93 -3.59 -10.28
N PRO A 9 6.59 -3.57 -11.59
CA PRO A 9 7.52 -3.83 -12.71
C PRO A 9 8.54 -2.69 -12.91
N ARG A 10 9.09 -2.18 -11.80
CA ARG A 10 10.25 -1.31 -11.65
C ARG A 10 11.26 -1.91 -10.65
N ALA A 11 11.23 -3.24 -10.51
CA ALA A 11 12.07 -4.02 -9.61
C ALA A 11 11.91 -3.63 -8.12
N VAL A 12 10.66 -3.51 -7.68
CA VAL A 12 10.26 -3.33 -6.27
C VAL A 12 9.20 -4.38 -5.93
N CYS A 13 9.38 -5.06 -4.81
CA CYS A 13 8.44 -6.00 -4.21
C CYS A 13 8.09 -5.50 -2.80
N VAL A 14 6.80 -5.35 -2.54
CA VAL A 14 6.26 -4.94 -1.24
C VAL A 14 5.56 -6.13 -0.62
N LEU A 15 5.86 -6.42 0.65
CA LEU A 15 5.06 -7.30 1.49
C LEU A 15 4.51 -6.49 2.65
N ALA A 16 3.29 -5.97 2.47
CA ALA A 16 2.61 -5.15 3.46
C ALA A 16 1.72 -6.01 4.37
N GLY A 17 1.71 -5.66 5.64
CA GLY A 17 0.91 -6.33 6.66
C GLY A 17 0.00 -5.38 7.40
N GLY A 18 -1.06 -5.95 7.95
CA GLY A 18 -2.02 -5.23 8.78
C GLY A 18 -2.80 -6.17 9.69
N LYS A 19 -3.55 -5.56 10.60
CA LYS A 19 -4.47 -6.29 11.48
C LYS A 19 -5.88 -5.82 11.19
N PHE A 20 -6.71 -6.74 10.72
CA PHE A 20 -8.15 -6.47 10.62
C PHE A 20 -8.78 -6.56 12.00
N THR A 21 -9.33 -5.44 12.46
CA THR A 21 -9.96 -5.28 13.78
C THR A 21 -11.48 -5.26 13.72
N GLY A 22 -12.07 -5.34 12.51
CA GLY A 22 -13.51 -5.09 12.31
C GLY A 22 -13.88 -3.60 12.25
N GLU A 23 -12.88 -2.72 12.13
CA GLU A 23 -13.08 -1.29 11.96
C GLU A 23 -13.98 -0.96 10.76
N LYS A 24 -14.81 0.05 10.95
CA LYS A 24 -15.71 0.60 9.94
C LYS A 24 -15.59 2.11 9.90
N ASP A 25 -15.76 2.68 8.72
CA ASP A 25 -15.86 4.13 8.56
C ASP A 25 -17.24 4.67 8.98
N ALA A 26 -17.43 5.98 8.85
CA ALA A 26 -18.69 6.65 9.20
C ALA A 26 -19.91 6.13 8.41
N ASP A 27 -19.69 5.58 7.21
CA ASP A 27 -20.73 5.01 6.34
C ASP A 27 -20.91 3.51 6.55
N GLY A 28 -20.22 2.92 7.53
CA GLY A 28 -20.29 1.50 7.84
C GLY A 28 -19.54 0.58 6.87
N ARG A 29 -18.69 1.14 5.99
CA ARG A 29 -17.79 0.38 5.10
C ARG A 29 -16.66 -0.22 5.92
N ILE A 30 -16.23 -1.40 5.53
CA ILE A 30 -15.09 -2.09 6.14
C ILE A 30 -13.81 -1.32 5.78
N VAL A 31 -12.97 -1.06 6.79
CA VAL A 31 -11.65 -0.45 6.61
C VAL A 31 -10.57 -1.52 6.72
N ILE A 32 -9.68 -1.58 5.73
CA ILE A 32 -8.50 -2.44 5.74
C ILE A 32 -7.28 -1.56 5.51
N ASN A 33 -6.36 -1.59 6.48
CA ASN A 33 -5.09 -0.89 6.42
C ASN A 33 -3.94 -1.91 6.39
N VAL A 34 -3.00 -1.71 5.48
CA VAL A 34 -1.74 -2.47 5.41
C VAL A 34 -0.57 -1.52 5.19
N ALA A 35 0.59 -1.85 5.73
CA ALA A 35 1.81 -1.07 5.56
C ALA A 35 3.05 -1.96 5.45
N ALA A 36 4.08 -1.43 4.81
CA ALA A 36 5.43 -1.99 4.79
C ALA A 36 6.44 -0.85 4.88
N SER A 37 7.62 -1.13 5.42
CA SER A 37 8.77 -0.21 5.35
C SER A 37 10.08 -0.97 5.24
N LEU A 38 11.14 -0.27 4.84
CA LEU A 38 12.49 -0.84 4.88
C LEU A 38 12.93 -1.20 6.30
N ASP A 39 12.43 -0.47 7.29
CA ASP A 39 12.87 -0.58 8.68
C ASP A 39 12.01 -1.57 9.50
N ASP A 40 10.80 -1.91 9.05
CA ASP A 40 9.90 -2.87 9.73
C ASP A 40 10.45 -4.30 9.70
N GLU A 41 10.59 -4.99 10.83
CA GLU A 41 11.19 -6.33 10.90
C GLU A 41 10.41 -7.42 10.16
N SER A 42 9.09 -7.28 10.05
CA SER A 42 8.17 -8.32 9.54
C SER A 42 7.65 -8.02 8.13
N TRP A 43 7.41 -6.75 7.81
CA TRP A 43 6.72 -6.30 6.59
C TRP A 43 7.64 -5.43 5.75
N LYS A 44 8.43 -6.09 4.91
CA LYS A 44 9.56 -5.50 4.20
C LYS A 44 9.24 -5.05 2.78
N ILE A 45 10.08 -4.14 2.31
CA ILE A 45 10.20 -3.77 0.90
C ILE A 45 11.54 -4.29 0.39
N ILE A 46 11.51 -5.03 -0.72
CA ILE A 46 12.69 -5.56 -1.40
C ILE A 46 12.76 -4.91 -2.77
N GLN A 47 13.94 -4.45 -3.17
CA GLN A 47 14.10 -3.70 -4.40
C GLN A 47 15.48 -3.90 -5.00
N SER A 48 15.62 -3.63 -6.30
CA SER A 48 16.89 -3.79 -7.00
C SER A 48 17.99 -2.85 -6.47
N PRO A 49 19.28 -3.15 -6.71
CA PRO A 49 20.40 -2.27 -6.36
C PRO A 49 20.24 -0.85 -6.90
N PHE A 50 19.79 -0.71 -8.15
CA PHE A 50 19.53 0.59 -8.75
C PHE A 50 18.53 1.41 -7.93
N MET A 51 17.40 0.79 -7.52
CA MET A 51 16.39 1.45 -6.71
C MET A 51 16.94 1.81 -5.32
N LEU A 52 17.74 0.94 -4.68
CA LEU A 52 18.37 1.24 -3.38
C LEU A 52 19.27 2.48 -3.42
N GLU A 53 19.96 2.70 -4.53
CA GLU A 53 20.94 3.79 -4.67
C GLU A 53 20.33 5.10 -5.19
N ASN A 54 19.32 5.02 -6.09
CA ASN A 54 18.89 6.17 -6.88
C ASN A 54 17.44 6.60 -6.62
N ALA A 55 16.56 5.68 -6.23
CA ALA A 55 15.12 5.90 -6.13
C ALA A 55 14.49 4.95 -5.10
N ARG A 56 14.91 5.09 -3.85
CA ARG A 56 14.65 4.11 -2.80
C ARG A 56 13.23 4.22 -2.28
N THR A 57 12.46 3.16 -2.36
CA THR A 57 11.16 3.09 -1.67
C THR A 57 11.39 2.88 -0.18
N ARG A 58 10.97 3.84 0.63
CA ARG A 58 11.12 3.84 2.08
C ARG A 58 9.95 3.16 2.77
N GLU A 59 8.75 3.53 2.35
CA GLU A 59 7.51 3.13 2.99
C GLU A 59 6.40 2.94 1.96
N PHE A 60 5.46 2.08 2.32
CA PHE A 60 4.24 1.82 1.59
C PHE A 60 3.09 1.75 2.59
N ARG A 61 1.97 2.39 2.29
CA ARG A 61 0.73 2.31 3.06
C ARG A 61 -0.44 2.23 2.11
N GLN A 62 -1.41 1.39 2.42
CA GLN A 62 -2.64 1.30 1.65
C GLN A 62 -3.84 1.20 2.57
N GLU A 63 -4.81 2.07 2.32
CA GLU A 63 -6.15 1.96 2.87
C GLU A 63 -7.09 1.42 1.78
N VAL A 64 -7.95 0.47 2.15
CA VAL A 64 -9.03 -0.04 1.33
C VAL A 64 -10.34 0.09 2.08
N LEU A 65 -11.32 0.71 1.45
CA LEU A 65 -12.69 0.85 1.93
C LEU A 65 -13.60 -0.04 1.11
N ILE A 66 -14.32 -0.96 1.76
CA ILE A 66 -15.18 -1.94 1.09
C ILE A 66 -16.60 -1.87 1.66
N GLY A 67 -17.58 -1.62 0.82
CA GLY A 67 -18.99 -1.64 1.21
C GLY A 67 -19.88 -1.02 0.15
N HIS A 68 -21.19 -1.21 0.29
CA HIS A 68 -22.19 -0.59 -0.60
C HIS A 68 -21.97 -0.89 -2.10
N GLY A 69 -21.41 -2.07 -2.42
CA GLY A 69 -21.07 -2.44 -3.79
C GLY A 69 -19.90 -1.66 -4.39
N ARG A 70 -19.08 -0.98 -3.57
CA ARG A 70 -17.88 -0.25 -3.99
C ARG A 70 -16.65 -0.74 -3.22
N LEU A 71 -15.51 -0.66 -3.89
CA LEU A 71 -14.19 -0.77 -3.29
C LEU A 71 -13.42 0.49 -3.67
N SER A 72 -13.03 1.30 -2.69
CA SER A 72 -12.15 2.45 -2.89
C SER A 72 -10.79 2.12 -2.28
N TYR A 73 -9.70 2.59 -2.88
CA TYR A 73 -8.38 2.47 -2.27
C TYR A 73 -7.60 3.78 -2.37
N SER A 74 -6.68 3.95 -1.43
CA SER A 74 -5.64 4.97 -1.44
C SER A 74 -4.31 4.30 -1.08
N GLU A 75 -3.41 4.22 -2.04
CA GLU A 75 -2.08 3.62 -1.91
C GLU A 75 -1.03 4.73 -1.93
N THR A 76 -0.25 4.86 -0.87
CA THR A 76 0.81 5.87 -0.75
C THR A 76 2.16 5.21 -0.61
N THR A 77 3.10 5.64 -1.45
CA THR A 77 4.49 5.19 -1.45
C THR A 77 5.40 6.39 -1.15
N ILE A 78 6.30 6.23 -0.19
CA ILE A 78 7.34 7.23 0.12
C ILE A 78 8.64 6.81 -0.56
N LEU A 79 9.17 7.70 -1.39
CA LEU A 79 10.36 7.48 -2.22
C LEU A 79 11.46 8.49 -1.85
N ASP A 80 12.70 8.03 -1.80
CA ASP A 80 13.89 8.87 -1.73
C ASP A 80 14.61 8.80 -3.07
N ILE A 81 14.44 9.83 -3.90
CA ILE A 81 14.97 9.91 -5.25
C ILE A 81 16.08 10.95 -5.28
N TYR A 82 17.32 10.49 -5.46
CA TYR A 82 18.52 11.32 -5.45
C TYR A 82 18.64 12.23 -4.21
N GLY A 83 18.29 11.72 -3.03
CA GLY A 83 18.37 12.44 -1.75
C GLY A 83 17.20 13.40 -1.49
N LYS A 84 16.13 13.31 -2.27
CA LYS A 84 14.90 14.07 -2.08
C LYS A 84 13.75 13.12 -1.82
N GLU A 85 12.99 13.43 -0.78
CA GLU A 85 11.79 12.68 -0.44
C GLU A 85 10.61 13.08 -1.34
N PHE A 86 9.87 12.09 -1.81
CA PHE A 86 8.67 12.23 -2.62
C PHE A 86 7.58 11.34 -2.05
N GLU A 87 6.44 11.93 -1.78
CA GLU A 87 5.20 11.21 -1.49
C GLU A 87 4.41 11.06 -2.79
N HIS A 88 4.04 9.82 -3.12
CA HIS A 88 3.20 9.51 -4.26
C HIS A 88 2.00 8.70 -3.81
N THR A 89 0.81 9.20 -4.12
CA THR A 89 -0.46 8.55 -3.79
C THR A 89 -1.22 8.21 -5.07
N ASP A 90 -1.56 6.94 -5.24
CA ASP A 90 -2.51 6.44 -6.24
C ASP A 90 -3.87 6.17 -5.57
N GLN A 91 -4.95 6.54 -6.25
CA GLN A 91 -6.30 6.39 -5.74
C GLN A 91 -7.24 5.94 -6.84
N ASN A 92 -8.13 5.01 -6.51
CA ASN A 92 -9.16 4.59 -7.45
C ASN A 92 -10.37 4.00 -6.73
N GLU A 93 -11.42 3.78 -7.50
CA GLU A 93 -12.63 3.15 -7.05
C GLU A 93 -13.16 2.15 -8.09
N LEU A 94 -13.58 0.99 -7.59
CA LEU A 94 -14.18 -0.08 -8.34
C LEU A 94 -15.62 -0.27 -7.89
N THR A 95 -16.51 -0.44 -8.87
CA THR A 95 -17.92 -0.80 -8.63
C THR A 95 -18.12 -2.29 -8.85
N LEU A 96 -18.86 -2.94 -7.96
CA LEU A 96 -19.26 -4.34 -8.11
C LEU A 96 -20.12 -4.50 -9.38
N LYS A 97 -19.62 -5.28 -10.34
CA LYS A 97 -20.40 -5.66 -11.51
C LYS A 97 -21.43 -6.72 -11.11
N GLN A 98 -22.71 -6.40 -11.28
CA GLN A 98 -23.80 -7.38 -11.15
C GLN A 98 -23.92 -8.13 -12.48
N THR A 99 -23.91 -9.46 -12.41
CA THR A 99 -24.08 -10.36 -13.57
C THR A 99 -25.56 -10.59 -13.84
#